data_AF-Q8YXC4-F1
#
_entry.id   AF-Q8YXC4-F1
#
_cell.length_a   1.000
_cell.length_b   1.000
_cell.length_c   1.000
_cell.angle_alpha   90.00
_cell.angle_beta   90.00
_cell.angle_gamma   90.00
#
_symmetry.space_group_name_H-M   'P 1'
#
loop_
_entity.id
_entity.type
_entity.pdbx_description
1 polymer ?
#
loop_
_entity_poly.entity_id
_entity_poly.type
_entity_poly.pdbx_seq_one_letter_code
_entity_poly.pdbx_strand_id
1 'polypeptide(L)'
;MRSIYQYELLVKLCKEVGFFLAQEFYHYNPARLPTPAEWVTIRRVRVKDAVNIVWWLSKTPNPKADNKKILKPYSQSMKRLLEKGYKAQVRPSGHDISDKFQKDNQGAIPPNLLEIANTESNSTYLRRCKAAGVKPHPARFPQGFAEFFIKFLTDEGDLVLDPFAGSNTTGFVAETWQRRWIAVEINQDYVLGSRYRFSE
;
A
#
# COMPACT_ATOMS: atom_id res chain seq x y z
N MET A 1 4.57 25.07 -6.02
CA MET A 1 5.36 24.15 -6.89
C MET A 1 5.50 22.82 -6.14
N ARG A 2 5.52 21.65 -6.80
CA ARG A 2 5.65 20.35 -6.08
C ARG A 2 7.12 20.18 -5.69
N SER A 3 7.40 19.83 -4.44
CA SER A 3 8.77 19.59 -3.99
C SER A 3 9.29 18.27 -4.56
N ILE A 4 10.57 18.26 -4.93
CA ILE A 4 11.26 17.07 -5.48
C ILE A 4 12.07 16.30 -4.43
N TYR A 5 12.05 16.75 -3.17
CA TYR A 5 12.87 16.20 -2.08
C TYR A 5 12.78 14.67 -1.93
N GLN A 6 11.61 14.09 -2.21
CA GLN A 6 11.40 12.63 -2.14
C GLN A 6 12.24 11.87 -3.18
N TYR A 7 12.52 12.46 -4.34
CA TYR A 7 13.36 11.86 -5.38
C TYR A 7 14.84 12.07 -5.05
N GLU A 8 15.20 13.24 -4.52
CA GLU A 8 16.55 13.49 -4.01
C GLU A 8 16.91 12.49 -2.91
N LEU A 9 15.98 12.25 -1.97
CA LEU A 9 16.13 11.25 -0.93
C LEU A 9 16.33 9.84 -1.51
N LEU A 10 15.49 9.43 -2.47
CA LEU A 10 15.63 8.13 -3.14
C LEU A 10 17.02 7.96 -3.75
N VAL A 11 17.49 8.96 -4.51
CA VAL A 11 18.80 8.91 -5.15
C VAL A 11 19.92 8.78 -4.12
N LYS A 12 19.86 9.54 -3.01
CA LYS A 12 20.84 9.44 -1.93
C LYS A 12 20.83 8.08 -1.25
N LEU A 13 19.64 7.54 -0.93
CA LEU A 13 19.52 6.21 -0.32
C LEU A 13 20.13 5.11 -1.21
N CYS A 14 19.96 5.19 -2.53
CA CYS A 14 20.53 4.20 -3.44
C CYS A 14 22.04 4.41 -3.68
N LYS A 15 22.48 5.64 -3.93
CA LYS A 15 23.87 5.93 -4.35
C LYS A 15 24.85 6.07 -3.19
N GLU A 16 24.42 6.64 -2.07
CA GLU A 16 25.31 6.97 -0.95
C GLU A 16 25.20 5.95 0.19
N VAL A 17 23.98 5.46 0.46
CA VAL A 17 23.74 4.49 1.55
C VAL A 17 23.81 3.04 1.07
N GLY A 18 23.60 2.79 -0.23
CA GLY A 18 23.72 1.45 -0.83
C GLY A 18 22.44 0.61 -0.77
N PHE A 19 21.26 1.22 -0.66
CA PHE A 19 19.99 0.51 -0.86
C PHE A 19 19.77 0.17 -2.34
N PHE A 20 19.00 -0.89 -2.60
CA PHE A 20 18.48 -1.22 -3.92
C PHE A 20 17.01 -0.81 -4.00
N LEU A 21 16.60 -0.16 -5.09
CA LEU A 21 15.20 0.05 -5.39
C LEU A 21 14.63 -1.20 -6.04
N ALA A 22 13.89 -2.00 -5.29
CA ALA A 22 13.29 -3.25 -5.76
C ALA A 22 12.12 -2.98 -6.70
N GLN A 23 11.20 -2.09 -6.29
CA GLN A 23 10.09 -1.65 -7.14
C GLN A 23 9.50 -0.32 -6.66
N GLU A 24 8.95 0.44 -7.60
CA GLU A 24 8.10 1.59 -7.33
C GLU A 24 6.63 1.17 -7.22
N PHE A 25 5.95 1.63 -6.18
CA PHE A 25 4.51 1.50 -6.05
C PHE A 25 3.85 2.87 -6.04
N TYR A 26 2.62 2.91 -6.55
CA TYR A 26 1.81 4.11 -6.66
C TYR A 26 0.53 3.91 -5.89
N HIS A 27 0.32 4.67 -4.82
CA HIS A 27 -0.93 4.66 -4.07
C HIS A 27 -1.87 5.72 -4.64
N TYR A 28 -2.88 5.29 -5.38
CA TYR A 28 -3.95 6.15 -5.86
C TYR A 28 -5.07 6.21 -4.82
N ASN A 29 -5.33 7.41 -4.31
CA ASN A 29 -6.44 7.68 -3.41
C ASN A 29 -7.56 8.42 -4.17
N PRO A 30 -8.61 7.73 -4.63
CA PRO A 30 -9.71 8.36 -5.36
C PRO A 30 -10.47 9.37 -4.51
N ALA A 31 -10.48 9.22 -3.18
CA ALA A 31 -11.16 10.11 -2.24
C ALA A 31 -10.37 11.37 -1.84
N ARG A 32 -9.18 11.59 -2.41
CA ARG A 32 -8.39 12.80 -2.09
C ARG A 32 -9.16 14.08 -2.45
N LEU A 33 -9.05 15.12 -1.65
CA LEU A 33 -9.69 16.40 -1.99
C LEU A 33 -8.97 17.05 -3.20
N PRO A 34 -9.64 17.92 -3.97
CA PRO A 34 -9.04 18.63 -5.10
C PRO A 34 -8.06 19.71 -4.60
N THR A 35 -6.89 19.25 -4.14
CA THR A 35 -5.83 20.07 -3.56
C THR A 35 -4.56 20.02 -4.41
N PRO A 36 -3.72 21.09 -4.42
CA PRO A 36 -3.93 22.38 -3.75
C PRO A 36 -4.99 23.26 -4.45
N ALA A 37 -5.89 23.87 -3.67
CA ALA A 37 -7.06 24.58 -4.18
C ALA A 37 -6.71 25.70 -5.19
N GLU A 38 -5.66 26.48 -4.91
CA GLU A 38 -5.18 27.55 -5.79
C GLU A 38 -4.99 27.09 -7.24
N TRP A 39 -4.40 25.92 -7.46
CA TRP A 39 -4.05 25.44 -8.79
C TRP A 39 -5.14 24.56 -9.42
N VAL A 40 -5.86 23.81 -8.60
CA VAL A 40 -6.84 22.80 -9.06
C VAL A 40 -8.24 23.39 -9.18
N THR A 41 -8.74 24.11 -8.17
CA THR A 41 -10.13 24.59 -8.14
C THR A 41 -10.28 26.07 -8.50
N ILE A 42 -9.30 26.91 -8.13
CA ILE A 42 -9.32 28.35 -8.38
C ILE A 42 -8.80 28.66 -9.80
N ARG A 43 -7.51 28.44 -10.07
CA ARG A 43 -6.92 28.71 -11.39
C ARG A 43 -7.27 27.66 -12.44
N ARG A 44 -7.58 26.43 -12.03
CA ARG A 44 -7.91 25.29 -12.91
C ARG A 44 -6.84 24.99 -13.97
N VAL A 45 -5.57 25.14 -13.60
CA VAL A 45 -4.41 24.90 -14.49
C VAL A 45 -3.68 23.59 -14.16
N ARG A 46 -4.15 22.83 -13.16
CA ARG A 46 -3.59 21.54 -12.76
C ARG A 46 -4.68 20.55 -12.40
N VAL A 47 -4.35 19.27 -12.51
CA VAL A 47 -5.19 18.16 -12.04
C VAL A 47 -4.98 17.89 -10.56
N LYS A 48 -5.94 17.17 -9.96
CA LYS A 48 -5.90 16.71 -8.57
C LYS A 48 -4.67 15.83 -8.31
N ASP A 49 -3.89 16.18 -7.29
CA ASP A 49 -2.78 15.36 -6.83
C ASP A 49 -3.31 14.19 -5.99
N ALA A 50 -3.63 13.08 -6.66
CA ALA A 50 -4.29 11.91 -6.05
C ALA A 50 -3.36 10.73 -5.78
N VAL A 51 -2.10 10.80 -6.21
CA VAL A 51 -1.16 9.68 -6.20
C VAL A 51 0.02 9.96 -5.29
N ASN A 52 0.25 9.07 -4.33
CA ASN A 52 1.46 9.02 -3.54
C ASN A 52 2.41 7.96 -4.11
N ILE A 53 3.71 8.22 -4.01
CA ILE A 53 4.73 7.26 -4.47
C ILE A 53 5.30 6.54 -3.25
N VAL A 54 5.53 5.25 -3.41
CA VAL A 54 5.98 4.34 -2.37
C VAL A 54 7.18 3.60 -2.92
N TRP A 55 8.34 3.82 -2.32
CA TRP A 55 9.59 3.20 -2.73
C TRP A 55 9.82 1.92 -1.93
N TRP A 56 9.74 0.77 -2.59
CA TRP A 56 10.18 -0.48 -1.97
C TRP A 56 11.70 -0.59 -2.13
N LEU A 57 12.40 -0.26 -1.05
CA LEU A 57 13.85 -0.38 -0.95
C LEU A 57 14.24 -1.71 -0.28
N SER A 58 15.40 -2.25 -0.66
CA SER A 58 15.94 -3.48 -0.11
C SER A 58 17.43 -3.37 0.21
N LYS A 59 17.89 -4.17 1.18
CA LYS A 59 19.31 -4.28 1.55
C LYS A 59 20.13 -5.09 0.53
N THR A 60 19.46 -5.92 -0.26
CA THR A 60 20.07 -6.79 -1.28
C THR A 60 19.27 -6.70 -2.59
N PRO A 61 19.84 -7.11 -3.73
CA PRO A 61 19.11 -7.14 -5.01
C PRO A 61 17.92 -8.11 -5.03
N ASN A 62 17.93 -9.14 -4.16
CA ASN A 62 16.90 -10.17 -4.09
C ASN A 62 16.28 -10.21 -2.69
N PRO A 63 15.44 -9.21 -2.33
CA PRO A 63 14.72 -9.23 -1.06
C PRO A 63 13.69 -10.36 -1.00
N LYS A 64 13.34 -10.78 0.22
CA LYS A 64 12.20 -11.63 0.49
C LYS A 64 10.91 -10.97 -0.04
N ALA A 65 10.17 -11.68 -0.87
CA ALA A 65 8.89 -11.27 -1.40
C ALA A 65 8.10 -12.47 -1.92
N ASP A 66 6.78 -12.50 -1.71
CA ASP A 66 5.89 -13.52 -2.26
C ASP A 66 4.56 -12.92 -2.72
N ASN A 67 4.43 -12.73 -4.03
CA ASN A 67 3.24 -12.12 -4.63
C ASN A 67 2.00 -13.04 -4.58
N LYS A 68 2.15 -14.33 -4.27
CA LYS A 68 1.03 -15.27 -4.12
C LYS A 68 0.19 -14.92 -2.89
N LYS A 69 0.76 -14.24 -1.90
CA LYS A 69 0.08 -13.81 -0.66
C LYS A 69 -0.83 -12.59 -0.86
N ILE A 70 -0.76 -11.95 -2.03
CA ILE A 70 -1.45 -10.69 -2.33
C ILE A 70 -2.20 -10.74 -3.67
N LEU A 71 -2.60 -11.94 -4.11
CA LEU A 71 -3.39 -12.12 -5.32
C LEU A 71 -4.75 -11.43 -5.22
N LYS A 72 -5.18 -10.83 -6.32
CA LYS A 72 -6.52 -10.29 -6.50
C LYS A 72 -7.44 -11.36 -7.10
N PRO A 73 -8.74 -11.37 -6.78
CA PRO A 73 -9.70 -12.21 -7.49
C PRO A 73 -9.63 -11.98 -9.00
N TYR A 74 -9.76 -13.06 -9.77
CA TYR A 74 -9.82 -12.95 -11.22
C TYR A 74 -10.98 -12.08 -11.69
N SER A 75 -10.76 -11.36 -12.78
CA SER A 75 -11.83 -10.67 -13.50
C SER A 75 -12.84 -11.69 -14.05
N GLN A 76 -14.06 -11.22 -14.33
CA GLN A 76 -15.08 -12.07 -14.95
C GLN A 76 -14.64 -12.61 -16.33
N SER A 77 -13.85 -11.82 -17.08
CA SER A 77 -13.26 -12.27 -18.34
C SER A 77 -12.27 -13.41 -18.14
N MET A 78 -11.42 -13.35 -17.13
CA MET A 78 -10.44 -14.40 -16.84
C MET A 78 -11.13 -15.67 -16.32
N LYS A 79 -12.15 -15.54 -15.46
CA LYS A 79 -12.96 -16.70 -15.02
C LYS A 79 -13.59 -17.43 -16.21
N ARG A 80 -14.20 -16.68 -17.15
CA ARG A 80 -14.76 -17.24 -18.39
C ARG A 80 -13.68 -17.91 -19.26
N LEU A 81 -12.47 -17.38 -19.28
CA LEU A 81 -11.34 -17.96 -20.02
C LEU A 81 -10.90 -19.29 -19.40
N LEU A 82 -10.85 -19.38 -18.06
CA LEU A 82 -10.56 -20.63 -17.35
C LEU A 82 -11.65 -21.69 -17.61
N GLU A 83 -12.93 -21.30 -17.65
CA GLU A 83 -14.05 -22.20 -17.92
C GLU A 83 -14.09 -22.70 -19.37
N LYS A 84 -13.91 -21.80 -20.34
CA LYS A 84 -14.09 -22.10 -21.77
C LYS A 84 -12.81 -22.60 -22.45
N GLY A 85 -11.68 -22.54 -21.76
CA GLY A 85 -10.36 -22.71 -22.34
C GLY A 85 -9.97 -21.52 -23.21
N TYR A 86 -8.65 -21.37 -23.39
CA TYR A 86 -8.08 -20.37 -24.27
C TYR A 86 -7.54 -21.04 -25.52
N LYS A 87 -7.98 -20.57 -26.70
CA LYS A 87 -7.33 -20.90 -27.97
C LYS A 87 -6.31 -19.81 -28.25
N ALA A 88 -5.03 -20.19 -28.32
CA ALA A 88 -3.96 -19.27 -28.69
C ALA A 88 -4.28 -18.60 -30.02
N GLN A 89 -4.28 -17.27 -30.02
CA GLN A 89 -4.40 -16.45 -31.21
C GLN A 89 -3.26 -15.44 -31.21
N VAL A 90 -2.62 -15.28 -32.36
CA VAL A 90 -1.61 -14.25 -32.56
C VAL A 90 -2.28 -12.90 -32.40
N ARG A 91 -1.84 -12.12 -31.40
CA ARG A 91 -2.32 -10.75 -31.26
C ARG A 91 -1.76 -9.89 -32.40
N PRO A 92 -2.44 -8.80 -32.79
CA PRO A 92 -1.89 -7.83 -33.74
C PRO A 92 -0.51 -7.27 -33.36
N SER A 93 -0.14 -7.36 -32.07
CA SER A 93 1.17 -6.96 -31.53
C SER A 93 2.28 -8.00 -31.70
N GLY A 94 2.02 -9.16 -32.31
CA GLY A 94 3.04 -10.19 -32.61
C GLY A 94 3.50 -11.04 -31.43
N HIS A 95 2.96 -10.82 -30.22
CA HIS A 95 3.25 -11.68 -29.08
C HIS A 95 2.50 -13.02 -29.20
N ASP A 96 3.26 -14.10 -29.31
CA ASP A 96 2.74 -15.47 -29.24
C ASP A 96 2.39 -15.82 -27.79
N ILE A 97 1.15 -16.24 -27.58
CA ILE A 97 0.59 -16.47 -26.26
C ILE A 97 0.61 -17.97 -26.02
N SER A 98 1.50 -18.42 -25.14
CA SER A 98 1.61 -19.84 -24.75
C SER A 98 0.27 -20.39 -24.24
N ASP A 99 -0.03 -21.69 -24.41
CA ASP A 99 -1.27 -22.32 -23.92
C ASP A 99 -1.44 -22.35 -22.39
N LYS A 100 -0.48 -21.79 -21.63
CA LYS A 100 -0.40 -21.85 -20.17
C LYS A 100 -1.38 -20.91 -19.43
N PHE A 101 -2.23 -20.16 -20.14
CA PHE A 101 -3.24 -19.26 -19.52
C PHE A 101 -4.41 -20.00 -18.89
N GLN A 102 -4.54 -21.32 -19.11
CA GLN A 102 -5.62 -22.12 -18.53
C GLN A 102 -5.32 -22.60 -17.12
N LYS A 103 -4.09 -22.40 -16.61
CA LYS A 103 -3.75 -22.80 -15.25
C LYS A 103 -4.36 -21.81 -14.25
N ASP A 104 -5.27 -22.30 -13.41
CA ASP A 104 -5.74 -21.56 -12.25
C ASP A 104 -4.60 -21.44 -11.21
N ASN A 105 -4.19 -20.21 -10.92
CA ASN A 105 -3.18 -19.88 -9.91
C ASN A 105 -3.80 -19.19 -8.68
N GLN A 106 -5.08 -19.41 -8.43
CA GLN A 106 -5.86 -18.91 -7.28
C GLN A 106 -6.09 -17.38 -7.27
N GLY A 107 -5.64 -16.67 -8.30
CA GLY A 107 -5.87 -15.25 -8.47
C GLY A 107 -4.89 -14.57 -9.43
N ALA A 108 -5.11 -13.27 -9.65
CA ALA A 108 -4.30 -12.42 -10.50
C ALA A 108 -3.24 -11.68 -9.67
N ILE A 109 -2.03 -11.60 -10.20
CA ILE A 109 -0.96 -10.78 -9.62
C ILE A 109 -1.40 -9.30 -9.74
N PRO A 110 -1.42 -8.53 -8.64
CA PRO A 110 -1.80 -7.12 -8.69
C PRO A 110 -0.72 -6.27 -9.38
N PRO A 111 -1.12 -5.15 -10.02
CA PRO A 111 -0.15 -4.18 -10.52
C PRO A 111 0.48 -3.39 -9.37
N ASN A 112 1.53 -2.63 -9.68
CA ASN A 112 2.16 -1.70 -8.74
C ASN A 112 1.35 -0.42 -8.49
N LEU A 113 0.14 -0.30 -9.03
CA LEU A 113 -0.83 0.74 -8.71
C LEU A 113 -1.84 0.22 -7.68
N LEU A 114 -1.77 0.75 -6.47
CA LEU A 114 -2.65 0.43 -5.34
C LEU A 114 -3.76 1.48 -5.27
N GLU A 115 -4.96 1.12 -5.74
CA GLU A 115 -6.15 1.95 -5.60
C GLU A 115 -6.80 1.67 -4.24
N ILE A 116 -6.55 2.54 -3.26
CA ILE A 116 -7.05 2.38 -1.90
C ILE A 116 -7.53 3.74 -1.39
N ALA A 117 -8.84 3.86 -1.18
CA ALA A 117 -9.45 5.08 -0.65
C ALA A 117 -9.18 5.22 0.86
N ASN A 118 -8.95 6.44 1.32
CA ASN A 118 -8.84 6.75 2.76
C ASN A 118 -10.16 7.27 3.32
N THR A 119 -11.22 6.47 3.19
CA THR A 119 -12.61 6.85 3.53
C THR A 119 -13.11 6.21 4.83
N GLU A 120 -12.24 5.53 5.58
CA GLU A 120 -12.63 4.83 6.81
C GLU A 120 -12.97 5.85 7.94
N SER A 121 -14.26 6.20 8.03
CA SER A 121 -14.80 7.20 8.96
C SER A 121 -15.44 6.62 10.22
N ASN A 122 -15.65 5.30 10.27
CA ASN A 122 -16.33 4.62 11.39
C ASN A 122 -15.56 3.39 11.90
N SER A 123 -14.22 3.41 11.81
CA SER A 123 -13.40 2.31 12.32
C SER A 123 -13.55 2.15 13.84
N THR A 124 -13.29 0.95 14.35
CA THR A 124 -13.30 0.68 15.80
C THR A 124 -12.38 1.63 16.55
N TYR A 125 -11.19 1.92 16.00
CA TYR A 125 -10.28 2.95 16.51
C TYR A 125 -10.95 4.33 16.62
N LEU A 126 -11.62 4.81 15.57
CA LEU A 126 -12.28 6.12 15.58
C LEU A 126 -13.40 6.20 16.62
N ARG A 127 -14.20 5.14 16.73
CA ARG A 127 -15.27 5.05 17.73
C ARG A 127 -14.71 5.11 19.16
N ARG A 128 -13.63 4.37 19.43
CA ARG A 128 -12.96 4.35 20.73
C ARG A 128 -12.27 5.67 21.06
N CYS A 129 -11.57 6.28 20.10
CA CYS A 129 -11.00 7.63 20.28
C CYS A 129 -12.10 8.64 20.64
N LYS A 130 -13.24 8.62 19.94
CA LYS A 130 -14.38 9.50 20.23
C LYS A 130 -14.95 9.26 21.62
N ALA A 131 -15.15 7.99 22.02
CA ALA A 131 -15.64 7.63 23.35
C ALA A 131 -14.70 8.09 24.47
N ALA A 132 -13.39 8.06 24.22
CA ALA A 132 -12.38 8.50 25.18
C ALA A 132 -12.04 10.00 25.11
N GLY A 133 -12.71 10.78 24.25
CA GLY A 133 -12.40 12.21 24.07
C GLY A 133 -11.02 12.49 23.45
N VAL A 134 -10.39 11.49 22.83
CA VAL A 134 -9.05 11.62 22.22
C VAL A 134 -9.19 11.99 20.75
N LYS A 135 -8.43 13.00 20.32
CA LYS A 135 -8.41 13.41 18.91
C LYS A 135 -7.63 12.38 18.08
N PRO A 136 -8.24 11.75 17.06
CA PRO A 136 -7.53 10.77 16.24
C PRO A 136 -6.47 11.45 15.38
N HIS A 137 -5.37 10.73 15.11
CA HIS A 137 -4.31 11.21 14.20
C HIS A 137 -4.90 11.68 12.85
N PRO A 138 -4.51 12.87 12.35
CA PRO A 138 -5.13 13.47 11.18
C PRO A 138 -4.70 12.80 9.87
N ALA A 139 -3.43 12.41 9.75
CA ALA A 139 -2.84 11.86 8.53
C ALA A 139 -2.60 10.35 8.66
N ARG A 140 -3.68 9.56 8.70
CA ARG A 140 -3.59 8.08 8.77
C ARG A 140 -3.65 7.51 7.36
N PHE A 141 -2.85 6.49 7.07
CA PHE A 141 -3.01 5.70 5.86
C PHE A 141 -4.01 4.54 6.09
N PRO A 142 -4.66 4.02 5.03
CA PRO A 142 -5.62 2.92 5.14
C PRO A 142 -4.97 1.60 5.58
N GLN A 143 -5.67 0.77 6.36
CA GLN A 143 -5.13 -0.51 6.85
C GLN A 143 -4.69 -1.45 5.72
N GLY A 144 -5.49 -1.54 4.66
CA GLY A 144 -5.19 -2.36 3.48
C GLY A 144 -3.88 -1.98 2.78
N PHE A 145 -3.41 -0.75 2.97
CA PHE A 145 -2.10 -0.32 2.46
C PHE A 145 -0.95 -0.99 3.22
N ALA A 146 -0.97 -1.00 4.56
CA ALA A 146 0.03 -1.73 5.34
C ALA A 146 -0.11 -3.25 5.15
N GLU A 147 -1.34 -3.76 5.09
CA GLU A 147 -1.61 -5.19 4.91
C GLU A 147 -0.94 -5.73 3.65
N PHE A 148 -1.04 -4.98 2.54
CA PHE A 148 -0.41 -5.36 1.28
C PHE A 148 1.07 -5.64 1.46
N PHE A 149 1.84 -4.71 2.02
CA PHE A 149 3.29 -4.86 2.16
C PHE A 149 3.67 -5.88 3.24
N ILE A 150 2.93 -5.95 4.35
CA ILE A 150 3.20 -6.93 5.41
C ILE A 150 3.04 -8.34 4.86
N LYS A 151 1.93 -8.65 4.18
CA LYS A 151 1.72 -9.98 3.58
C LYS A 151 2.71 -10.26 2.45
N PHE A 152 2.99 -9.27 1.61
CA PHE A 152 3.87 -9.43 0.46
C PHE A 152 5.34 -9.69 0.86
N LEU A 153 5.84 -8.97 1.87
CA LEU A 153 7.28 -8.88 2.17
C LEU A 153 7.71 -9.62 3.44
N THR A 154 6.78 -10.20 4.21
CA THR A 154 7.08 -10.89 5.48
C THR A 154 6.36 -12.23 5.62
N ASP A 155 6.79 -13.05 6.57
CA ASP A 155 6.11 -14.26 7.06
C ASP A 155 5.60 -14.07 8.49
N GLU A 156 4.74 -14.98 8.96
CA GLU A 156 4.34 -15.03 10.37
C GLU A 156 5.56 -15.12 11.28
N GLY A 157 5.52 -14.41 12.41
CA GLY A 157 6.63 -14.32 13.36
C GLY A 157 7.74 -13.33 13.00
N ASP A 158 7.81 -12.85 11.74
CA ASP A 158 8.75 -11.80 11.35
C ASP A 158 8.51 -10.50 12.15
N LEU A 159 9.55 -9.69 12.27
CA LEU A 159 9.51 -8.40 12.94
C LEU A 159 9.28 -7.25 11.95
N VAL A 160 8.25 -6.46 12.18
CA VAL A 160 7.93 -5.23 11.42
C VAL A 160 8.26 -4.00 12.26
N LEU A 161 9.11 -3.10 11.73
CA LEU A 161 9.44 -1.83 12.37
C LEU A 161 8.76 -0.67 11.66
N ASP A 162 8.07 0.18 12.41
CA ASP A 162 7.58 1.47 11.95
C ASP A 162 8.21 2.60 12.79
N PRO A 163 9.18 3.36 12.25
CA PRO A 163 9.84 4.43 12.99
C PRO A 163 9.01 5.73 13.08
N PHE A 164 7.87 5.82 12.36
CA PHE A 164 7.00 6.99 12.32
C PHE A 164 5.53 6.56 12.43
N ALA A 165 5.22 5.87 13.52
CA ALA A 165 4.02 5.06 13.62
C ALA A 165 2.71 5.87 13.60
N GLY A 166 2.71 7.13 14.04
CA GLY A 166 1.51 7.95 14.16
C GLY A 166 0.43 7.23 14.97
N SER A 167 -0.69 6.90 14.31
CA SER A 167 -1.77 6.12 14.94
C SER A 167 -1.48 4.62 15.12
N ASN A 168 -0.29 4.14 14.78
CA ASN A 168 0.13 2.73 14.80
C ASN A 168 -0.73 1.79 13.94
N THR A 169 -1.06 2.20 12.70
CA THR A 169 -1.75 1.31 11.75
C THR A 169 -0.87 0.10 11.41
N THR A 170 0.45 0.31 11.24
CA THR A 170 1.39 -0.76 10.90
C THR A 170 1.44 -1.84 11.98
N GLY A 171 1.58 -1.46 13.26
CA GLY A 171 1.59 -2.42 14.36
C GLY A 171 0.29 -3.20 14.46
N PHE A 172 -0.86 -2.53 14.33
CA PHE A 172 -2.17 -3.18 14.37
C PHE A 172 -2.34 -4.23 13.27
N VAL A 173 -1.94 -3.90 12.04
CA VAL A 173 -2.01 -4.83 10.92
C VAL A 173 -0.98 -5.94 11.07
N ALA A 174 0.24 -5.63 11.52
CA ALA A 174 1.26 -6.64 11.79
C ALA A 174 0.77 -7.68 12.82
N GLU A 175 0.18 -7.23 13.92
CA GLU A 175 -0.40 -8.10 14.96
C GLU A 175 -1.54 -8.97 14.44
N THR A 176 -2.46 -8.36 13.67
CA THR A 176 -3.58 -9.07 13.03
C THR A 176 -3.08 -10.20 12.12
N TRP A 177 -1.97 -9.99 11.43
CA TRP A 177 -1.32 -10.98 10.57
C TRP A 177 -0.21 -11.76 11.29
N GLN A 178 -0.20 -11.80 12.62
CA GLN A 178 0.73 -12.62 13.42
C GLN A 178 2.22 -12.33 13.17
N ARG A 179 2.55 -11.07 12.85
CA ARG A 179 3.92 -10.55 12.86
C ARG A 179 4.19 -9.89 14.21
N ARG A 180 5.45 -9.95 14.65
CA ARG A 180 5.92 -9.11 15.75
C ARG A 180 6.11 -7.69 15.24
N TRP A 181 5.96 -6.69 16.09
CA TRP A 181 6.12 -5.30 15.65
C TRP A 181 6.80 -4.43 16.70
N ILE A 182 7.51 -3.40 16.23
CA ILE A 182 8.02 -2.28 17.01
C ILE A 182 7.55 -1.01 16.34
N ALA A 183 6.96 -0.11 17.12
CA ALA A 183 6.48 1.18 16.66
C ALA A 183 7.18 2.29 17.45
N VAL A 184 7.69 3.30 16.75
CA VAL A 184 8.27 4.50 17.35
C VAL A 184 7.46 5.70 16.89
N GLU A 185 7.12 6.58 17.82
CA GLU A 185 6.40 7.81 17.56
C GLU A 185 6.85 8.87 18.57
N ILE A 186 7.18 10.06 18.07
CA ILE A 186 7.72 11.15 18.89
C ILE A 186 6.61 11.86 19.67
N ASN A 187 5.39 11.89 19.13
CA ASN A 187 4.25 12.52 19.77
C ASN A 187 3.54 11.54 20.71
N GLN A 188 3.64 11.80 22.00
CA GLN A 188 3.03 10.99 23.05
C GLN A 188 1.50 10.85 22.89
N ASP A 189 0.79 11.89 22.41
CA ASP A 189 -0.66 11.82 22.21
C ASP A 189 -1.04 10.80 21.14
N TYR A 190 -0.22 10.67 20.10
CA TYR A 190 -0.41 9.68 19.04
C TYR A 190 -0.15 8.26 19.55
N VAL A 191 0.88 8.08 20.38
CA VAL A 191 1.14 6.80 21.07
C VAL A 191 -0.05 6.41 21.96
N LEU A 192 -0.51 7.33 22.81
CA LEU A 192 -1.65 7.09 23.71
C LEU A 192 -2.94 6.79 22.94
N GLY A 193 -3.21 7.56 21.88
CA GLY A 193 -4.35 7.31 20.99
C GLY A 193 -4.26 5.97 20.27
N SER A 194 -3.05 5.53 19.88
CA SER A 194 -2.87 4.27 19.16
C SER A 194 -3.33 3.03 19.94
N ARG A 195 -3.33 3.08 21.28
CA ARG A 195 -3.78 2.00 22.18
C ARG A 195 -5.22 1.56 21.87
N TYR A 196 -6.08 2.47 21.40
CA TYR A 196 -7.45 2.17 21.04
C TYR A 196 -7.59 1.24 19.82
N ARG A 197 -6.50 0.95 19.10
CA ARG A 197 -6.48 -0.10 18.07
C ARG A 197 -6.42 -1.53 18.63
N PHE A 198 -5.76 -1.71 19.78
CA PHE A 198 -5.34 -3.04 20.27
C PHE A 198 -6.16 -3.56 21.45
N SER A 199 -6.98 -2.73 22.07
CA SER A 199 -7.82 -3.20 23.19
C SER A 199 -8.93 -4.14 22.68
N GLU A 200 -9.29 -5.14 23.47
CA GLU A 200 -10.52 -5.92 23.30
C GLU A 200 -11.77 -5.03 23.44
#